data_AF-A0A7J5VVB8-F1
#
_entry.id   AF-A0A7J5VVB8-F1
#
_cell.length_a   1.000
_cell.length_b   1.000
_cell.length_c   1.000
_cell.angle_alpha   90.00
_cell.angle_beta   90.00
_cell.angle_gamma   90.00
#
_symmetry.space_group_name_H-M   'P 1'
#
loop_
_entity.id
_entity.type
_entity.pdbx_description
1 polymer ?
#
loop_
_entity_poly.entity_id
_entity_poly.type
_entity_poly.pdbx_seq_one_letter_code
_entity_poly.pdbx_strand_id
1 'polypeptide(L)'
;MYHVDMSESGHDFDKQNLVTVHDRKKGGYDLYKCKNCGIIGKSRTIGIIQIPESYNEISAYKCKKQIEFTVPKRIKITKCLAHGKQFANVVIPGSEHDVVSPPDMYVNDRTGVWVMGIGEKVKILRGEYEPI
;
A
#
# COMPACT_ATOMS: atom_id res chain seq x y z
N MET A 1 -17.31 16.09 -0.55
CA MET A 1 -16.74 14.74 -0.34
C MET A 1 -15.24 14.86 -0.54
N TYR A 2 -14.43 14.22 0.30
CA TYR A 2 -12.99 14.18 0.08
C TYR A 2 -12.65 13.04 -0.88
N HIS A 3 -11.88 13.34 -1.92
CA HIS A 3 -11.35 12.38 -2.87
C HIS A 3 -9.91 12.08 -2.49
N VAL A 4 -9.67 10.84 -2.09
CA VAL A 4 -8.43 10.43 -1.45
C VAL A 4 -7.84 9.25 -2.21
N ASP A 5 -6.54 9.30 -2.49
CA ASP A 5 -5.81 8.16 -3.03
C ASP A 5 -5.58 7.12 -1.91
N MET A 6 -5.98 5.88 -2.16
CA MET A 6 -5.89 4.81 -1.17
C MET A 6 -4.43 4.47 -0.82
N SER A 7 -3.49 4.64 -1.75
CA SER A 7 -2.07 4.34 -1.56
C SER A 7 -1.34 5.43 -0.77
N GLU A 8 -1.71 6.70 -0.97
CA GLU A 8 -1.01 7.85 -0.37
C GLU A 8 -1.56 8.27 1.00
N SER A 9 -2.80 7.92 1.32
CA SER A 9 -3.52 8.48 2.48
C SER A 9 -3.16 7.93 3.86
N GLY A 10 -2.21 7.01 3.95
CA GLY A 10 -1.83 6.35 5.21
C GLY A 10 -2.87 5.38 5.76
N HIS A 11 -4.04 5.26 5.12
CA HIS A 11 -5.09 4.34 5.52
C HIS A 11 -4.83 2.93 4.98
N ASP A 12 -5.34 1.92 5.70
CA ASP A 12 -5.32 0.52 5.30
C ASP A 12 -6.77 0.05 5.11
N PHE A 13 -7.27 0.18 3.88
CA PHE A 13 -8.69 0.01 3.56
C PHE A 13 -9.03 -1.42 3.18
N ASP A 14 -9.99 -2.01 3.91
CA ASP A 14 -10.61 -3.28 3.55
C ASP A 14 -11.96 -3.06 2.88
N LYS A 15 -12.18 -3.75 1.76
CA LYS A 15 -13.50 -3.84 1.14
C LYS A 15 -14.47 -4.55 2.08
N GLN A 16 -15.64 -3.96 2.28
CA GLN A 16 -16.64 -4.42 3.25
C GLN A 16 -17.79 -5.19 2.61
N ASN A 17 -18.12 -4.88 1.35
CA ASN A 17 -19.21 -5.52 0.62
C ASN A 17 -18.69 -6.66 -0.25
N LEU A 18 -19.40 -7.79 -0.28
CA LEU A 18 -19.05 -8.94 -1.13
C LEU A 18 -19.25 -8.64 -2.62
N VAL A 19 -20.28 -7.85 -2.94
CA VAL A 19 -20.67 -7.51 -4.31
C VAL A 19 -20.90 -6.01 -4.45
N THR A 20 -20.59 -5.45 -5.62
CA THR A 20 -20.72 -4.02 -5.89
C THR A 20 -22.16 -3.54 -5.69
N VAL A 21 -22.31 -2.54 -4.83
CA VAL A 21 -23.61 -1.96 -4.49
C VAL A 21 -23.99 -0.95 -5.57
N HIS A 22 -25.25 -0.97 -6.00
CA HIS A 22 -25.73 -0.04 -7.03
C HIS A 22 -26.56 1.07 -6.41
N ASP A 23 -26.16 2.32 -6.68
CA ASP A 23 -27.00 3.49 -6.47
C ASP A 23 -27.80 3.73 -7.76
N ARG A 24 -29.13 3.82 -7.63
CA ARG A 24 -30.04 4.07 -8.77
C ARG A 24 -29.63 5.28 -9.63
N LYS A 25 -29.04 6.33 -9.03
CA LYS A 25 -28.70 7.57 -9.76
C LYS A 25 -27.20 7.71 -10.06
N LYS A 26 -26.34 7.04 -9.30
CA LYS A 26 -24.88 7.28 -9.32
C LYS A 26 -24.05 6.05 -9.71
N GLY A 27 -24.69 4.93 -10.07
CA GLY A 27 -24.03 3.70 -10.50
C GLY A 27 -23.42 2.89 -9.36
N GLY A 28 -22.58 1.92 -9.73
CA GLY A 28 -21.93 0.98 -8.81
C GLY A 28 -20.89 1.63 -7.88
N TYR A 29 -20.77 1.12 -6.66
CA TYR A 29 -19.71 1.45 -5.72
C TYR A 29 -19.41 0.30 -4.77
N ASP A 30 -18.21 0.34 -4.22
CA ASP A 30 -17.76 -0.52 -3.13
C ASP A 30 -17.52 0.29 -1.86
N LEU A 31 -17.80 -0.32 -0.71
CA LEU A 31 -17.55 0.25 0.60
C LEU A 31 -16.20 -0.23 1.11
N TYR A 32 -15.41 0.72 1.59
CA TYR A 32 -14.11 0.46 2.18
C TYR A 32 -14.05 1.02 3.60
N LYS A 33 -13.47 0.26 4.52
CA LYS A 33 -13.25 0.68 5.91
C LYS A 33 -11.78 0.56 6.25
N CYS A 34 -11.20 1.62 6.79
CA CYS A 34 -9.82 1.60 7.26
C CYS A 34 -9.73 0.73 8.53
N LYS A 35 -8.86 -0.29 8.53
CA LYS A 35 -8.65 -1.17 9.71
C LYS A 35 -8.11 -0.41 10.91
N ASN A 36 -7.28 0.60 10.65
CA ASN A 36 -6.55 1.33 11.69
C ASN A 36 -7.44 2.36 12.39
N CYS A 37 -8.12 3.23 11.62
CA CYS A 37 -8.90 4.34 12.19
C CYS A 37 -10.42 4.17 12.09
N GLY A 38 -10.92 3.20 11.32
CA GLY A 38 -12.35 2.93 11.17
C GLY A 38 -13.11 3.85 10.20
N ILE A 39 -12.44 4.79 9.52
CA ILE A 39 -13.10 5.64 8.50
C ILE A 39 -13.67 4.78 7.39
N ILE A 40 -14.88 5.12 6.97
CA ILE A 40 -15.61 4.46 5.89
C ILE A 40 -15.74 5.41 4.72
N GLY A 41 -15.42 4.92 3.53
CA GLY A 41 -15.60 5.63 2.27
C GLY A 41 -16.16 4.75 1.17
N LYS A 42 -16.58 5.39 0.08
CA LYS A 42 -17.11 4.73 -1.12
C LYS A 42 -16.08 4.83 -2.24
N SER A 43 -15.72 3.72 -2.86
CA SER A 43 -14.93 3.74 -4.08
C SER A 43 -15.84 3.49 -5.29
N ARG A 44 -15.74 4.36 -6.28
CA ARG A 44 -16.37 4.21 -7.60
C ARG A 44 -15.35 4.05 -8.72
N THR A 45 -14.11 4.41 -8.42
CA THR A 45 -12.97 4.42 -9.32
C THR A 45 -11.84 3.72 -8.60
N ILE A 46 -11.14 2.83 -9.30
CA ILE A 46 -10.00 2.09 -8.76
C ILE A 46 -8.98 3.08 -8.17
N GLY A 47 -8.49 2.78 -6.97
CA GLY A 47 -7.47 3.58 -6.27
C GLY A 47 -8.01 4.83 -5.56
N ILE A 48 -9.23 5.28 -5.86
CA ILE A 48 -9.80 6.50 -5.26
C ILE A 48 -10.94 6.12 -4.31
N ILE A 49 -10.86 6.64 -3.08
CA ILE A 49 -11.93 6.55 -2.09
C ILE A 49 -12.57 7.92 -1.86
N GLN A 50 -13.90 7.93 -1.86
CA GLN A 50 -14.71 9.10 -1.54
C GLN A 50 -15.10 9.03 -0.07
N ILE A 51 -14.49 9.87 0.76
CA ILE A 51 -14.79 9.97 2.19
C ILE A 51 -15.83 11.07 2.42
N PRO A 52 -16.91 10.80 3.16
CA PRO A 52 -17.90 11.81 3.53
C PRO A 52 -17.31 12.97 4.34
N GLU A 53 -17.83 14.18 4.14
CA GLU A 53 -17.43 15.39 4.90
C GLU A 53 -17.87 15.38 6.37
N SER A 54 -18.62 14.35 6.79
CA SER A 54 -18.88 14.09 8.21
C SER A 54 -17.61 13.74 8.99
N TYR A 55 -16.55 13.29 8.30
CA TYR A 55 -15.21 13.16 8.86
C TYR A 55 -14.45 14.47 8.71
N ASN A 56 -13.50 14.76 9.61
CA ASN A 56 -12.63 15.92 9.44
C ASN A 56 -11.64 15.66 8.28
N GLU A 57 -11.32 16.71 7.52
CA GLU A 57 -10.43 16.69 6.36
C GLU A 57 -9.09 16.02 6.66
N ILE A 58 -8.45 16.39 7.78
CA ILE A 58 -7.17 15.84 8.20
C ILE A 58 -7.23 14.31 8.30
N SER A 59 -8.29 13.78 8.91
CA SER A 59 -8.49 12.34 9.06
C SER A 59 -8.85 11.64 7.75
N ALA A 60 -9.47 12.36 6.81
CA ALA A 60 -9.75 11.81 5.48
C ALA A 60 -8.45 11.59 4.71
N TYR A 61 -7.53 12.57 4.73
CA TYR A 61 -6.25 12.49 4.02
C TYR A 61 -5.13 11.77 4.79
N LYS A 62 -5.21 11.69 6.12
CA LYS A 62 -4.19 11.03 6.96
C LYS A 62 -4.82 10.15 8.05
N CYS A 63 -4.34 8.91 8.14
CA CYS A 63 -4.77 8.02 9.20
C CYS A 63 -4.20 8.44 10.57
N LYS A 64 -5.08 8.70 11.54
CA LYS A 64 -4.68 9.07 12.92
C LYS A 64 -3.96 7.97 13.69
N LYS A 65 -4.26 6.70 13.38
CA LYS A 65 -3.66 5.51 13.98
C LYS A 65 -2.68 4.86 13.02
N GLN A 66 -2.04 5.67 12.17
CA GLN A 66 -0.98 5.19 11.31
C GLN A 66 0.13 4.65 12.20
N ILE A 67 0.44 3.36 12.06
CA ILE A 67 1.66 2.79 12.63
C ILE A 67 2.80 3.46 11.87
N GLU A 68 3.71 4.11 12.59
CA GLU A 68 4.91 4.67 11.96
C GLU A 68 5.63 3.56 11.20
N PHE A 69 5.82 3.76 9.90
CA PHE A 69 6.56 2.80 9.09
C PHE A 69 8.03 2.93 9.45
N THR A 70 8.53 1.95 10.18
CA THR A 70 9.96 1.78 10.43
C THR A 70 10.55 1.01 9.27
N VAL A 71 11.49 1.62 8.55
CA VAL A 71 12.22 0.94 7.48
C VAL A 71 13.01 -0.21 8.13
N PRO A 72 12.71 -1.47 7.79
CA PRO A 72 13.45 -2.60 8.34
C PRO A 72 14.88 -2.58 7.82
N LYS A 73 15.82 -3.10 8.62
CA LYS A 73 17.22 -3.24 8.17
C LYS A 73 17.38 -4.42 7.20
N ARG A 74 16.58 -5.45 7.38
CA ARG A 74 16.63 -6.69 6.61
C ARG A 74 15.22 -7.21 6.38
N ILE A 75 15.04 -7.89 5.26
CA ILE A 75 13.77 -8.47 4.86
C ILE A 75 13.96 -9.89 4.40
N LYS A 76 12.91 -10.69 4.54
CA LYS A 76 12.78 -12.01 3.95
C LYS A 76 11.68 -11.97 2.89
N ILE A 77 12.01 -12.41 1.68
CA ILE A 77 11.03 -12.45 0.58
C ILE A 77 10.01 -13.56 0.86
N THR A 78 8.73 -13.24 0.79
CA THR A 78 7.65 -14.21 0.92
C THR A 78 7.16 -14.66 -0.45
N LYS A 79 6.82 -13.68 -1.31
CA LYS A 79 6.35 -13.92 -2.68
C LYS A 79 6.57 -12.67 -3.53
N CYS A 80 7.62 -12.68 -4.34
CA CYS A 80 7.87 -11.65 -5.36
C CYS A 80 7.72 -12.29 -6.74
N LEU A 81 6.87 -11.70 -7.60
CA LEU A 81 6.62 -12.17 -8.97
C LEU A 81 7.23 -11.22 -10.01
N ALA A 82 8.20 -10.40 -9.61
CA ALA A 82 8.88 -9.49 -10.50
C ALA A 82 9.61 -10.26 -11.62
N HIS A 83 9.58 -9.71 -12.82
CA HIS A 83 10.29 -10.25 -13.97
C HIS A 83 11.51 -9.39 -14.28
N GLY A 84 12.60 -10.04 -14.69
CA GLY A 84 13.85 -9.36 -15.07
C GLY A 84 15.06 -10.03 -14.44
N LYS A 85 16.21 -9.93 -15.13
CA LYS A 85 17.47 -10.54 -14.66
C LYS A 85 17.95 -9.91 -13.34
N GLN A 86 17.67 -8.62 -13.15
CA GLN A 86 17.99 -7.89 -11.94
C GLN A 86 17.26 -8.42 -10.70
N PHE A 87 16.12 -9.10 -10.86
CA PHE A 87 15.35 -9.68 -9.75
C PHE A 87 15.70 -11.15 -9.47
N ALA A 88 16.58 -11.78 -10.25
CA ALA A 88 16.76 -13.24 -10.18
C ALA A 88 17.27 -13.75 -8.83
N ASN A 89 17.98 -12.93 -8.04
CA ASN A 89 18.39 -13.25 -6.67
C ASN A 89 17.31 -12.93 -5.62
N VAL A 90 16.27 -12.17 -5.98
CA VAL A 90 15.24 -11.69 -5.04
C VAL A 90 13.92 -12.45 -5.19
N VAL A 91 13.59 -12.97 -6.37
CA VAL A 91 12.34 -13.73 -6.61
C VAL A 91 12.30 -15.10 -5.92
N ILE A 92 13.35 -15.47 -5.18
CA ILE A 92 13.45 -16.74 -4.47
C ILE A 92 12.70 -16.60 -3.13
N PRO A 93 11.58 -17.31 -2.91
CA PRO A 93 10.88 -17.28 -1.63
C PRO A 93 11.80 -17.74 -0.50
N GLY A 94 11.79 -17.01 0.61
CA GLY A 94 12.64 -17.23 1.76
C GLY A 94 14.03 -16.63 1.68
N SER A 95 14.44 -16.05 0.53
CA SER A 95 15.70 -15.32 0.42
C SER A 95 15.69 -14.07 1.31
N GLU A 96 16.84 -13.80 1.93
CA GLU A 96 17.02 -12.67 2.83
C GLU A 96 17.89 -11.60 2.18
N HIS A 97 17.51 -10.34 2.38
CA HIS A 97 18.19 -9.20 1.77
C HIS A 97 18.27 -8.05 2.76
N ASP A 98 19.43 -7.40 2.79
CA ASP A 98 19.61 -6.15 3.53
C ASP A 98 18.92 -5.01 2.76
N VAL A 99 18.23 -4.15 3.49
CA VAL A 99 17.59 -2.96 2.91
C VAL A 99 18.67 -1.91 2.68
N VAL A 100 18.75 -1.43 1.45
CA VAL A 100 19.74 -0.45 1.01
C VAL A 100 19.11 0.93 0.86
N SER A 101 19.97 1.95 0.76
CA SER A 101 19.52 3.28 0.38
C SER A 101 18.91 3.23 -1.03
N PRO A 102 17.74 3.84 -1.26
CA PRO A 102 17.14 3.92 -2.58
C PRO A 102 18.00 4.74 -3.55
N PRO A 103 17.80 4.61 -4.88
CA PRO A 103 18.34 5.57 -5.84
C PRO A 103 17.77 6.99 -5.65
N ASP A 104 18.40 7.98 -6.27
CA ASP A 104 17.96 9.38 -6.19
C ASP A 104 16.50 9.52 -6.61
N MET A 105 15.76 10.39 -5.90
CA MET A 105 14.31 10.61 -6.03
C MET A 105 13.40 9.49 -5.50
N TYR A 106 13.95 8.38 -5.00
CA TYR A 106 13.15 7.31 -4.40
C TYR A 106 13.32 7.24 -2.88
N VAL A 107 12.34 6.64 -2.21
CA VAL A 107 12.32 6.46 -0.75
C VAL A 107 12.00 5.01 -0.39
N ASN A 108 12.51 4.58 0.77
CA ASN A 108 11.99 3.42 1.47
C ASN A 108 10.78 3.89 2.30
N ASP A 109 9.61 3.32 2.05
CA ASP A 109 8.37 3.75 2.66
C ASP A 109 7.36 2.59 2.78
N ARG A 110 6.13 2.91 3.18
CA ARG A 110 5.05 1.93 3.33
C ARG A 110 4.70 1.17 2.05
N THR A 111 5.07 1.67 0.88
CA THR A 111 4.80 1.04 -0.42
C THR A 111 5.84 -0.02 -0.75
N GLY A 112 7.04 0.05 -0.16
CA GLY A 112 8.11 -0.90 -0.41
C GLY A 112 9.48 -0.43 0.05
N VAL A 113 10.43 -1.35 0.00
CA VAL A 113 11.83 -1.11 0.35
C VAL A 113 12.74 -1.50 -0.80
N TRP A 114 13.92 -0.90 -0.85
CA TRP A 114 14.93 -1.17 -1.85
C TRP A 114 15.97 -2.15 -1.32
N VAL A 115 16.32 -3.14 -2.16
CA VAL A 115 17.36 -4.13 -1.90
C VAL A 115 18.32 -4.20 -3.08
N MET A 116 19.46 -4.86 -2.89
CA MET A 116 20.40 -5.09 -3.98
C MET A 116 19.94 -6.28 -4.85
N GLY A 117 19.52 -5.99 -6.08
CA GLY A 117 19.31 -6.98 -7.11
C GLY A 117 20.63 -7.37 -7.79
N ILE A 118 20.54 -8.07 -8.92
CA ILE A 118 21.71 -8.38 -9.75
C ILE A 118 22.11 -7.14 -10.55
N GLY A 119 23.23 -6.53 -10.17
CA GLY A 119 23.83 -5.39 -10.87
C GLY A 119 23.20 -4.02 -10.55
N GLU A 120 21.95 -4.00 -10.09
CA GLU A 120 21.23 -2.77 -9.74
C GLU A 120 20.33 -2.93 -8.52
N LYS A 121 19.95 -1.80 -7.91
CA LYS A 121 18.99 -1.77 -6.80
C LYS A 121 17.59 -2.00 -7.34
N VAL A 122 16.79 -2.79 -6.63
CA VAL A 122 15.40 -3.07 -7.00
C VAL A 122 14.45 -2.80 -5.84
N LYS A 123 13.24 -2.32 -6.16
CA LYS A 123 12.18 -2.07 -5.16
C LYS A 123 11.34 -3.32 -4.96
N ILE A 124 11.18 -3.74 -3.72
CA ILE A 124 10.32 -4.84 -3.30
C ILE A 124 9.09 -4.25 -2.62
N LEU A 125 7.91 -4.61 -3.14
CA LEU A 125 6.65 -4.00 -2.74
C LEU A 125 6.19 -4.53 -1.39
N ARG A 126 5.43 -3.71 -0.68
CA ARG A 126 4.77 -4.12 0.55
C ARG A 126 3.84 -5.30 0.26
N GLY A 127 4.04 -6.39 0.99
CA GLY A 127 3.31 -7.65 0.80
C GLY A 127 4.13 -8.73 0.10
N GLU A 128 5.25 -8.38 -0.53
CA GLU A 128 6.19 -9.35 -1.13
C GLU A 128 7.26 -9.82 -0.14
N TYR A 129 7.31 -9.23 1.06
CA TYR A 129 8.33 -9.50 2.08
C TYR A 129 7.80 -9.37 3.52
N GLU A 130 8.55 -9.97 4.44
CA GLU A 130 8.43 -9.81 5.89
C GLU A 130 9.72 -9.21 6.47
N PRO A 131 9.63 -8.21 7.38
CA PRO A 131 10.77 -7.74 8.16
C PRO A 131 11.39 -8.85 9.02
N ILE A 132 12.72 -8.88 9.13
CA ILE A 132 13.48 -9.78 10.01
C ILE A 132 14.61 -9.05 10.75
#